data_AF-A0A349Z2C3-F1
#
_entry.id   AF-A0A349Z2C3-F1
#
_cell.length_a   1.000
_cell.length_b   1.000
_cell.length_c   1.000
_cell.angle_alpha   90.00
_cell.angle_beta   90.00
_cell.angle_gamma   90.00
#
_symmetry.space_group_name_H-M   'P 1'
#
loop_
_entity.id
_entity.type
_entity.pdbx_description
1 polymer ?
#
loop_
_entity_poly.entity_id
_entity_poly.type
_entity_poly.pdbx_seq_one_letter_code
_entity_poly.pdbx_strand_id
1 'polypeptide(L)'
;MKTIRTTTGYQLENIQVDAKPYSKLPTQQARTLLFVAAGFPQKRIANEMGVKTSTIKQACSDLAFRFNTYSMRETVHKAIQQGVLRYMLCFMLCLVSSVNEDVERSYRTTTRLMRTNRTIRATRLNRLRELQINLLTA
;
A
#
# COMPACT_ATOMS: atom_id res chain seq x y z
N MET A 1 -3.67 15.64 21.48
CA MET A 1 -3.64 14.32 20.83
C MET A 1 -3.13 13.24 21.76
N LYS A 2 -4.03 12.40 22.28
CA LYS A 2 -3.65 11.29 23.16
C LYS A 2 -3.61 9.98 22.37
N THR A 3 -2.54 9.21 22.58
CA THR A 3 -2.44 7.84 22.05
C THR A 3 -3.31 6.92 22.89
N ILE A 4 -4.15 6.12 22.25
CA ILE A 4 -5.00 5.10 22.90
C ILE A 4 -4.20 3.80 22.97
N ARG A 5 -4.24 3.11 24.12
CA ARG A 5 -3.62 1.80 24.28
C ARG A 5 -4.57 0.75 23.70
N THR A 6 -4.11 -0.02 22.72
CA THR A 6 -4.86 -1.16 22.17
C THR A 6 -4.40 -2.46 22.82
N THR A 7 -5.11 -3.56 22.55
CA THR A 7 -4.75 -4.90 23.04
C THR A 7 -3.35 -5.32 22.60
N THR A 8 -2.92 -4.87 21.43
CA THR A 8 -1.66 -5.24 20.77
C THR A 8 -0.62 -4.13 20.77
N GLY A 9 -0.94 -2.89 21.18
CA GLY A 9 0.02 -1.78 21.16
C GLY A 9 -0.60 -0.41 21.41
N TYR A 10 -0.40 0.53 20.48
CA TYR A 10 -0.86 1.91 20.59
C TYR A 10 -1.47 2.40 19.29
N GLN A 11 -2.47 3.28 19.40
CA GLN A 11 -3.15 3.89 18.27
C GLN A 11 -3.19 5.40 18.41
N LEU A 12 -3.02 6.09 17.29
CA LEU A 12 -3.24 7.51 17.13
C LEU A 12 -4.16 7.70 15.92
N GLU A 13 -5.41 8.07 16.17
CA GLU A 13 -6.44 8.23 15.13
C GLU A 13 -6.56 6.97 14.25
N ASN A 14 -6.18 7.05 12.98
CA ASN A 14 -6.27 5.94 12.00
C ASN A 14 -4.95 5.15 11.86
N ILE A 15 -3.93 5.47 12.66
CA ILE A 15 -2.61 4.86 12.63
C ILE A 15 -2.46 3.98 13.87
N GLN A 16 -2.13 2.71 13.67
CA GLN A 16 -1.92 1.75 14.74
C GLN A 16 -0.50 1.18 14.67
N VAL A 17 0.16 1.10 15.83
CA VAL A 17 1.40 0.36 16.02
C VAL A 17 1.08 -0.91 16.79
N ASP A 18 1.29 -2.05 16.13
CA ASP A 18 1.12 -3.37 16.74
C ASP A 18 2.46 -3.90 17.25
N ALA A 19 2.57 -4.08 18.56
CA ALA A 19 3.63 -4.85 19.19
C ALA A 19 3.26 -6.34 19.14
N LYS A 20 3.24 -6.94 17.95
CA LYS A 20 3.14 -8.40 17.79
C LYS A 20 4.34 -9.11 18.49
N PRO A 21 4.24 -10.42 18.81
CA PRO A 21 5.17 -11.10 19.73
C PRO A 21 6.66 -11.04 19.33
N TYR A 22 6.96 -10.74 18.06
CA TYR A 22 8.33 -10.68 17.52
C TYR A 22 8.90 -9.25 17.38
N SER A 23 8.13 -8.20 17.69
CA SER A 23 8.61 -6.80 17.65
C SER A 23 8.07 -5.98 18.82
N LYS A 24 8.49 -6.30 20.06
CA LYS A 24 8.20 -5.45 21.22
C LYS A 24 8.95 -4.12 21.09
N LEU A 25 8.32 -3.11 20.49
CA LEU A 25 8.77 -1.73 20.60
C LEU A 25 8.50 -1.22 22.02
N PRO A 26 9.51 -0.65 22.71
CA PRO A 26 9.30 0.13 23.91
C PRO A 26 8.17 1.13 23.73
N THR A 27 7.35 1.29 24.76
CA THR A 27 6.19 2.19 24.78
C THR A 27 6.50 3.57 24.21
N GLN A 28 7.65 4.14 24.57
CA GLN A 28 8.03 5.48 24.11
C GLN A 28 8.40 5.51 22.63
N GLN A 29 9.11 4.51 22.12
CA GLN A 29 9.45 4.38 20.71
C GLN A 29 8.19 4.15 19.86
N ALA A 30 7.27 3.29 20.32
CA ALA A 30 5.99 3.05 19.65
C ALA A 30 5.13 4.31 19.55
N ARG A 31 5.01 5.08 20.64
CA ARG A 31 4.28 6.36 20.64
C ARG A 31 4.95 7.39 19.74
N THR A 32 6.28 7.46 19.75
CA THR A 32 7.04 8.36 18.87
C THR A 32 6.80 8.00 17.40
N LEU A 33 6.84 6.71 17.06
CA LEU A 33 6.60 6.22 15.70
C LEU A 33 5.22 6.62 15.18
N LEU A 34 4.17 6.58 16.02
CA LEU A 34 2.83 7.04 15.66
C LEU A 34 2.80 8.51 15.24
N PHE A 35 3.42 9.39 16.04
CA PHE A 35 3.43 10.82 15.74
C PHE A 35 4.32 11.16 14.54
N VAL A 36 5.43 10.45 14.36
CA VAL A 36 6.31 10.57 13.19
C VAL A 36 5.57 10.14 11.92
N ALA A 37 4.85 9.03 11.98
CA ALA A 37 4.01 8.53 10.90
C ALA A 37 2.88 9.52 10.54
N ALA A 38 2.31 10.21 11.54
CA ALA A 38 1.36 11.29 11.31
C ALA A 38 1.99 12.57 10.73
N GLY A 39 3.32 12.63 10.56
CA GLY A 39 4.02 13.76 9.95
C GLY A 39 4.32 14.92 10.90
N PHE A 40 4.23 14.73 12.22
CA PHE A 40 4.49 15.80 13.17
C PHE A 40 6.00 16.08 13.33
N PRO A 41 6.42 17.35 13.49
CA PRO A 41 7.81 17.69 13.76
C PRO A 41 8.20 17.32 15.20
N GLN A 42 9.46 16.93 15.41
CA GLN A 42 9.97 16.45 16.70
C GLN A 42 9.68 17.39 17.89
N LYS A 43 9.72 18.71 17.67
CA LYS A 43 9.39 19.72 18.69
C LYS A 43 7.93 19.62 19.15
N ARG A 44 7.00 19.39 18.22
CA ARG A 44 5.58 19.21 18.52
C ARG A 44 5.33 17.88 19.23
N ILE A 45 6.00 16.82 18.79
CA ILE A 45 5.93 15.49 19.42
C ILE A 45 6.38 15.55 20.88
N ALA A 46 7.48 16.25 21.15
CA ALA A 46 7.99 16.48 22.50
C ALA A 46 6.96 17.17 23.40
N ASN A 47 6.36 18.25 22.92
CA ASN A 47 5.33 18.98 23.64
C ASN A 47 4.10 18.10 23.91
N GLU A 48 3.65 17.34 22.90
CA GLU A 48 2.47 16.49 23.00
C GLU A 48 2.66 15.31 23.96
N MET A 49 3.88 14.76 24.01
CA MET A 49 4.22 13.69 24.94
C MET A 49 4.70 14.19 26.31
N GLY A 50 4.83 15.51 26.51
CA GLY A 50 5.31 16.10 27.76
C GLY A 50 6.77 15.76 28.10
N VAL A 51 7.62 15.56 27.07
CA VAL A 51 9.03 15.16 27.24
C VAL A 51 9.97 16.15 26.56
N LYS A 52 11.26 16.09 26.93
CA LYS A 52 12.30 16.92 26.29
C LYS A 52 12.48 16.53 24.82
N THR A 53 12.80 17.50 23.98
CA THR A 53 13.10 17.28 22.55
C THR A 53 14.27 16.32 22.33
N SER A 54 15.25 16.31 23.23
CA SER A 54 16.36 15.35 23.23
C SER A 54 15.89 13.90 23.36
N THR A 55 14.88 13.65 24.18
CA THR A 55 14.29 12.32 24.36
C THR A 55 13.63 11.83 23.07
N ILE A 56 12.97 12.72 22.33
CA ILE A 56 12.40 12.38 21.01
C ILE A 56 13.49 12.09 19.99
N LYS A 57 14.56 12.90 19.97
CA LYS A 57 15.71 12.65 19.09
C LYS A 57 16.34 11.29 19.35
N GLN A 58 16.51 10.92 20.63
CA GLN A 58 17.01 9.61 21.00
C GLN A 58 16.07 8.50 20.54
N ALA A 59 14.77 8.63 20.80
CA ALA A 59 13.78 7.64 20.37
C ALA A 59 13.76 7.48 18.83
N CYS A 60 13.92 8.56 18.07
CA CYS A 60 14.08 8.53 16.62
C CYS A 60 15.37 7.81 16.19
N SER A 61 16.49 8.07 16.87
CA SER A 61 17.76 7.39 16.62
C SER A 61 17.65 5.88 16.88
N ASP A 62 17.03 5.49 18.01
CA ASP A 62 16.82 4.10 18.36
C ASP A 62 15.91 3.38 17.36
N LEU A 63 14.85 4.06 16.89
CA LEU A 63 13.97 3.55 15.84
C LEU A 63 14.77 3.33 14.54
N ALA A 64 15.55 4.32 14.12
CA ALA A 64 16.35 4.23 12.90
C ALA A 64 17.34 3.06 12.97
N PHE A 65 18.01 2.88 14.11
CA PHE A 65 18.90 1.75 14.38
C PHE A 65 18.15 0.41 14.31
N ARG A 66 17.00 0.32 14.96
CA ARG A 66 16.24 -0.94 15.08
C ARG A 66 15.63 -1.41 13.76
N PHE A 67 15.21 -0.47 12.91
CA PHE A 67 14.74 -0.78 11.56
C PHE A 67 15.87 -0.81 10.52
N ASN A 68 17.13 -0.59 10.94
CA ASN A 68 18.31 -0.51 10.07
C ASN A 68 18.09 0.48 8.91
N THR A 69 17.87 1.75 9.23
CA THR A 69 17.51 2.82 8.27
C THR A 69 18.31 4.08 8.54
N TYR A 70 18.50 4.90 7.51
CA TYR A 70 19.28 6.14 7.59
C TYR A 70 18.41 7.40 7.63
N SER A 71 17.14 7.28 7.23
CA SER A 71 16.18 8.38 7.24
C SER A 71 14.89 7.96 7.92
N MET A 72 14.27 8.88 8.66
CA MET A 72 13.02 8.61 9.36
C MET A 72 11.87 8.26 8.40
N ARG A 73 11.90 8.78 7.17
CA ARG A 73 10.96 8.40 6.11
C ARG A 73 11.11 6.91 5.74
N GLU A 74 12.34 6.44 5.65
CA GLU A 74 12.65 5.04 5.38
C GLU A 74 12.24 4.16 6.57
N THR A 75 12.46 4.64 7.81
CA THR A 75 12.02 3.97 9.03
C THR A 75 10.51 3.72 9.04
N VAL A 76 9.71 4.73 8.68
CA VAL A 76 8.25 4.61 8.56
C VAL A 76 7.89 3.59 7.47
N HIS A 77 8.57 3.65 6.32
CA HIS A 77 8.32 2.70 5.23
C HIS A 77 8.60 1.24 5.64
N LYS A 78 9.75 0.97 6.26
CA LYS A 78 10.08 -0.38 6.76
C LYS A 78 9.14 -0.83 7.87
N ALA A 79 8.69 0.09 8.74
CA ALA A 79 7.71 -0.24 9.78
C ALA A 79 6.36 -0.68 9.19
N ILE A 80 5.94 -0.09 8.06
CA ILE A 80 4.76 -0.54 7.30
C ILE A 80 5.02 -1.91 6.67
N GLN A 81 6.17 -2.08 6.01
CA GLN A 81 6.53 -3.33 5.33
C GLN A 81 6.58 -4.53 6.29
N GLN A 82 7.09 -4.33 7.52
CA GLN A 82 7.14 -5.35 8.57
C GLN A 82 5.79 -5.56 9.28
N GLY A 83 4.75 -4.78 8.93
CA GLY A 83 3.42 -4.85 9.54
C GLY A 83 3.36 -4.33 10.98
N VAL A 84 4.39 -3.61 11.43
CA VAL A 84 4.46 -2.96 12.74
C VAL A 84 3.55 -1.73 12.76
N LEU A 85 3.53 -0.97 11.67
CA LEU A 85 2.71 0.22 11.49
C LEU A 85 1.59 -0.06 10.49
N ARG A 86 0.35 0.13 10.93
CA ARG A 86 -0.85 -0.10 10.12
C ARG A 86 -1.61 1.21 9.92
N TYR A 87 -1.85 1.55 8.66
CA TYR A 87 -2.77 2.62 8.27
C TYR A 87 -4.07 2.00 7.80
N MET A 88 -5.17 2.23 8.52
CA MET A 88 -6.49 1.72 8.13
C MET A 88 -6.88 2.19 6.72
N LEU A 89 -6.53 3.44 6.37
CA LEU A 89 -6.78 4.00 5.04
C LEU A 89 -5.94 3.36 3.92
N CYS A 90 -4.65 3.12 4.14
CA CYS A 90 -3.82 2.43 3.14
C CYS A 90 -4.28 1.00 2.92
N PHE A 91 -4.72 0.31 3.98
CA PHE A 91 -5.26 -1.04 3.86
C PHE A 91 -6.53 -1.05 3.00
N MET A 92 -7.48 -0.13 3.27
CA MET A 92 -8.69 0.02 2.45
C MET A 92 -8.38 0.38 1.00
N LEU A 93 -7.44 1.30 0.77
CA LEU A 93 -7.05 1.70 -0.59
C LEU A 93 -6.38 0.56 -1.36
N CYS A 94 -5.51 -0.24 -0.73
CA CYS A 94 -4.93 -1.43 -1.36
C CYS A 94 -6.02 -2.45 -1.74
N LEU A 95 -7.04 -2.64 -0.89
CA LEU A 95 -8.17 -3.52 -1.19
C LEU A 95 -9.04 -2.98 -2.33
N VAL A 96 -9.26 -1.67 -2.40
CA VAL A 96 -10.00 -1.01 -3.51
C VAL A 96 -9.22 -1.11 -4.82
N SER A 97 -7.89 -0.97 -4.79
CA SER A 97 -7.05 -1.11 -5.98
C SER A 97 -7.02 -2.54 -6.50
N SER A 98 -6.98 -3.56 -5.63
CA SER A 98 -7.00 -4.95 -6.09
C SER A 98 -8.31 -5.31 -6.81
N VAL A 99 -9.47 -4.86 -6.28
CA VAL A 99 -10.75 -5.09 -6.97
C VAL A 99 -10.85 -4.33 -8.28
N ASN A 100 -10.26 -3.14 -8.39
CA ASN A 100 -10.23 -2.39 -9.65
C ASN A 100 -9.31 -3.03 -10.69
N GLU A 101 -8.16 -3.58 -10.28
CA GLU A 101 -7.23 -4.25 -11.19
C GLU A 101 -7.84 -5.54 -11.79
N ASP A 102 -8.56 -6.33 -11.01
CA ASP A 102 -9.28 -7.51 -11.49
C ASP A 102 -10.41 -7.16 -12.48
N VAL A 103 -11.07 -6.03 -12.24
CA VAL A 103 -12.10 -5.48 -13.12
C VAL A 103 -11.50 -4.98 -14.43
N GLU A 104 -10.40 -4.20 -14.39
CA GLU A 104 -9.72 -3.70 -15.58
C GLU A 104 -9.12 -4.84 -16.43
N ARG A 105 -8.58 -5.88 -15.78
CA ARG A 105 -8.07 -7.09 -16.43
C ARG A 105 -9.19 -7.88 -17.11
N SER A 106 -10.37 -7.96 -16.49
CA SER A 106 -11.56 -8.58 -17.09
C SER A 106 -11.98 -7.85 -18.37
N TYR A 107 -12.13 -6.52 -18.34
CA TYR A 107 -12.51 -5.73 -19.52
C TYR A 107 -11.50 -5.80 -20.66
N ARG A 108 -10.20 -5.78 -20.37
CA ARG A 108 -9.13 -5.93 -21.38
C ARG A 108 -9.16 -7.30 -22.06
N THR A 109 -9.51 -8.34 -21.30
CA THR A 109 -9.61 -9.70 -21.83
C THR A 109 -10.83 -9.86 -22.73
N THR A 110 -11.98 -9.29 -22.35
CA THR A 110 -13.21 -9.31 -23.17
C THR A 110 -13.02 -8.55 -24.49
N THR A 111 -12.42 -7.35 -24.43
CA THR A 111 -12.22 -6.51 -25.61
C THR A 111 -11.21 -7.12 -26.60
N ARG A 112 -10.16 -7.79 -26.12
CA ARG A 112 -9.25 -8.57 -27.00
C ARG A 112 -9.98 -9.73 -27.67
N LEU A 113 -10.73 -10.54 -26.92
CA LEU A 113 -11.52 -11.64 -27.49
C LEU A 113 -12.50 -11.19 -28.57
N MET A 114 -13.19 -10.06 -28.35
CA MET A 114 -14.10 -9.48 -29.33
C MET A 114 -13.39 -9.04 -30.63
N ARG A 115 -12.19 -8.45 -30.54
CA ARG A 115 -11.39 -8.05 -31.71
C ARG A 115 -10.91 -9.27 -32.51
N THR A 116 -10.44 -10.31 -31.82
CA THR A 116 -9.98 -11.55 -32.45
C THR A 116 -11.13 -12.28 -33.15
N ASN A 117 -12.32 -12.32 -32.56
CA ASN A 117 -13.49 -12.92 -33.22
C ASN A 117 -13.95 -12.13 -34.46
N ARG A 118 -13.84 -10.79 -34.44
CA ARG A 118 -14.13 -9.96 -35.62
C ARG A 118 -13.14 -10.19 -36.77
N THR A 119 -11.84 -10.29 -36.48
CA THR A 119 -10.83 -10.55 -37.52
C THR A 119 -10.97 -11.95 -38.12
N ILE A 120 -11.23 -12.97 -37.30
CA ILE A 120 -11.49 -14.34 -37.78
C ILE A 120 -12.75 -14.40 -38.66
N ARG A 121 -13.81 -13.66 -38.31
CA ARG A 121 -15.04 -13.63 -39.11
C ARG A 121 -14.83 -12.93 -40.44
N ALA A 122 -14.06 -11.83 -40.47
CA ALA A 122 -13.73 -11.10 -41.69
C ALA A 122 -12.84 -11.92 -42.65
N THR A 123 -11.84 -12.63 -42.13
CA THR A 123 -10.96 -13.47 -42.96
C THR A 123 -11.69 -14.67 -43.56
N ARG A 124 -12.61 -15.30 -42.81
CA ARG A 124 -13.47 -16.36 -43.35
C ARG A 124 -14.39 -15.85 -44.47
N LEU A 125 -14.96 -14.66 -44.32
CA LEU A 125 -15.83 -14.04 -45.33
C LEU A 125 -15.06 -13.70 -46.62
N ASN A 126 -13.83 -13.21 -46.49
CA ASN A 126 -12.98 -12.91 -47.65
C ASN A 126 -12.56 -14.19 -48.39
N ARG A 127 -12.21 -15.26 -47.67
CA ARG A 127 -11.94 -16.57 -48.30
C ARG A 127 -13.15 -17.13 -49.07
N LEU A 128 -14.36 -16.98 -48.53
CA LEU A 128 -15.57 -17.43 -49.22
C LEU A 128 -15.83 -16.63 -50.50
N ARG A 129 -15.56 -15.33 -50.49
CA ARG A 129 -15.65 -14.49 -51.70
C ARG A 129 -14.61 -14.88 -52.75
N GLU A 130 -13.37 -15.14 -52.36
CA GLU A 130 -12.33 -15.60 -53.27
C GLU A 130 -12.69 -16.94 -53.92
N LEU A 131 -13.21 -17.89 -53.14
CA LEU A 131 -13.68 -19.18 -53.66
C LEU A 131 -14.87 -19.02 -54.62
N GLN A 132 -15.79 -18.11 -54.33
CA GLN A 132 -16.93 -17.82 -55.21
C GLN A 132 -16.49 -17.18 -56.53
N ILE A 133 -15.53 -16.25 -56.48
CA ILE A 133 -14.97 -15.62 -57.70
C ILE A 133 -14.27 -16.68 -58.56
N ASN A 134 -13.43 -17.52 -57.96
CA ASN A 134 -12.71 -18.58 -58.68
C ASN A 134 -13.65 -19.61 -59.33
N LEU A 135 -14.82 -19.88 -58.72
CA LEU A 135 -15.85 -20.76 -59.29
C LEU A 135 -16.64 -20.12 -60.43
N LEU A 136 -16.76 -18.79 -60.47
CA LEU A 136 -17.47 -18.06 -61.53
C LEU A 136 -16.57 -17.76 -62.73
N THR A 137 -15.25 -17.78 -62.55
CA THR A 137 -14.24 -17.54 -63.60
C THR A 137 -13.67 -18.84 -64.21
N ALA A 138 -14.11 -20.00 -63.75
CA ALA A 138 -13.78 -21.32 -64.29
C ALA A 138 -14.91 -21.82 -65.19
#